data_AF-A0A2V6S1U3-F1
#
_entry.id   AF-A0A2V6S1U3-F1
#
_cell.length_a   1.000
_cell.length_b   1.000
_cell.length_c   1.000
_cell.angle_alpha   90.00
_cell.angle_beta   90.00
_cell.angle_gamma   90.00
#
_symmetry.space_group_name_H-M   'P 1'
#
loop_
_entity.id
_entity.type
_entity.pdbx_description
1 polymer ?
#
loop_
_entity_poly.entity_id
_entity_poly.type
_entity_poly.pdbx_seq_one_letter_code
_entity_poly.pdbx_strand_id
1 'polypeptide(L)'
;ELHGGRVEVTSEGLGRGSEFRMSLPCVPVADANAVPDRSAGEAHGGPVRVLVVDDNADVAEGLMMLLELLGHRVRVAHDGLAALEAARTSAPDLMLVDIGLPGMDGYEVARSVRQDSRLKGVVLVALTGYGRDEDKRKAIEAGFDDHLVKPLTVETFQKLLGRLEQRRGPSGATG
;
A
#
# COMPACT_ATOMS: atom_id res chain seq x y z
N GLU A 1 -6.95 -21.66 23.07
CA GLU A 1 -5.53 -22.05 22.94
C GLU A 1 -5.25 -22.38 21.48
N LEU A 2 -4.44 -21.56 20.80
CA LEU A 2 -4.19 -21.68 19.36
C LEU A 2 -2.69 -21.42 19.12
N HIS A 3 -2.02 -22.37 18.44
CA HIS A 3 -0.66 -22.32 17.86
C HIS A 3 0.53 -23.00 18.56
N GLY A 4 0.39 -23.76 19.66
CA GLY A 4 1.49 -24.59 20.20
C GLY A 4 2.79 -23.84 20.56
N GLY A 5 2.73 -22.51 20.65
CA GLY A 5 3.83 -21.64 21.07
C GLY A 5 3.89 -21.48 22.59
N ARG A 6 5.05 -21.05 23.09
CA ARG A 6 5.28 -20.75 24.50
C ARG A 6 5.49 -19.25 24.69
N VAL A 7 4.80 -18.68 25.67
CA VAL A 7 5.03 -17.32 26.13
C VAL A 7 5.56 -17.41 27.57
N GLU A 8 6.71 -16.81 27.82
CA GLU A 8 7.32 -16.69 29.14
C GLU A 8 7.46 -15.22 29.51
N VAL A 9 7.27 -14.92 30.80
CA VAL A 9 7.44 -13.59 31.35
C VAL A 9 8.37 -13.68 32.55
N THR A 10 9.44 -12.90 32.53
CA THR A 10 10.40 -12.79 33.64
C THR A 10 10.43 -11.35 34.14
N SER A 11 10.42 -11.17 35.46
CA SER A 11 10.59 -9.86 36.08
C SER A 11 11.40 -10.03 37.37
N GLU A 12 12.37 -9.14 37.60
CA GLU A 12 13.20 -9.12 38.81
C GLU A 12 12.53 -8.38 39.98
N GLY A 13 11.26 -7.98 39.83
CA GLY A 13 10.47 -7.32 40.87
C GLY A 13 10.01 -5.90 40.49
N LEU A 14 9.25 -5.29 41.41
CA LEU A 14 8.61 -3.98 41.19
C LEU A 14 9.66 -2.90 40.85
N GLY A 15 9.52 -2.27 39.68
CA GLY A 15 10.42 -1.21 39.21
C GLY A 15 11.67 -1.69 38.44
N ARG A 16 11.84 -3.00 38.18
CA ARG A 16 13.00 -3.57 37.45
C ARG A 16 12.72 -3.93 35.99
N GLY A 17 11.52 -3.63 35.49
CA GLY A 17 11.08 -4.02 34.15
C GLY A 17 10.63 -5.47 34.05
N SER A 18 10.07 -5.84 32.90
CA SER A 18 9.62 -7.20 32.59
C SER A 18 10.08 -7.57 31.19
N GLU A 19 10.65 -8.76 31.03
CA GLU A 19 10.99 -9.35 29.73
C GLU A 19 9.87 -10.33 29.34
N PHE A 20 9.33 -10.15 28.14
CA PHE A 20 8.34 -11.04 27.55
C PHE A 20 9.00 -11.79 26.39
N ARG A 21 9.10 -13.11 26.50
CA ARG A 21 9.68 -13.97 25.48
C ARG A 21 8.61 -14.85 24.87
N MET A 22 8.41 -14.74 23.56
CA MET A 22 7.51 -15.60 22.81
C MET A 22 8.31 -16.50 21.88
N SER A 23 8.05 -17.81 21.96
CA SER A 23 8.66 -18.83 21.10
C SER A 23 7.54 -19.55 20.34
N LEU A 24 7.55 -19.48 19.01
CA LEU A 24 6.60 -20.17 18.14
C LEU A 24 7.31 -21.33 17.45
N PRO A 25 6.67 -22.50 17.29
CA PRO A 25 7.24 -23.59 16.52
C PRO A 25 7.44 -23.14 15.07
N CYS A 26 8.69 -23.08 14.64
CA CYS A 26 9.04 -22.76 13.27
C CYS A 26 8.89 -24.04 12.44
N VAL A 27 7.96 -24.04 11.49
CA VAL A 27 7.94 -25.09 10.47
C VAL A 27 9.20 -24.89 9.62
N PRO A 28 10.03 -25.93 9.41
CA PRO A 28 11.20 -25.78 8.55
C PRO A 28 10.71 -25.36 7.17
N VAL A 29 11.11 -24.16 6.76
CA VAL A 29 10.96 -23.71 5.38
C VAL A 29 11.87 -24.63 4.57
N ALA A 30 11.27 -25.61 3.89
CA ALA A 30 11.98 -26.42 2.91
C ALA A 30 12.60 -25.45 1.89
N ASP A 31 13.94 -25.46 1.86
CA ASP A 31 14.83 -24.75 0.95
C ASP A 31 14.58 -23.25 0.72
N ALA A 32 15.29 -22.43 1.49
CA ALA A 32 15.57 -21.02 1.18
C ALA A 32 16.41 -20.79 -0.10
N ASN A 33 16.53 -21.80 -0.97
CA ASN A 33 17.17 -21.75 -2.29
C ASN A 33 16.22 -22.14 -3.43
N ALA A 34 14.94 -22.39 -3.17
CA ALA A 34 13.96 -22.30 -4.22
C ALA A 34 13.77 -20.81 -4.53
N VAL A 35 14.41 -20.32 -5.59
CA VAL A 35 13.92 -19.14 -6.31
C VAL A 35 12.42 -19.39 -6.48
N PRO A 36 11.52 -18.57 -5.90
CA PRO A 36 10.10 -18.80 -6.07
C PRO A 36 9.88 -18.83 -7.57
N ASP A 37 9.35 -19.97 -8.02
CA ASP A 37 8.96 -20.17 -9.39
C ASP A 37 8.13 -18.95 -9.78
N ARG A 38 8.68 -18.13 -10.70
CA ARG A 38 8.11 -16.85 -11.11
C ARG A 38 6.76 -17.02 -11.83
N SER A 39 6.28 -18.25 -11.91
CA SER A 39 5.08 -18.72 -12.58
C SER A 39 3.78 -18.55 -11.77
N ALA A 40 3.83 -18.06 -10.52
CA ALA A 40 2.62 -17.69 -9.75
C ALA A 40 2.22 -16.20 -9.89
N GLY A 41 2.96 -15.41 -10.67
CA GLY A 41 2.70 -13.98 -10.92
C GLY A 41 2.28 -13.65 -12.35
N GLU A 42 2.12 -14.64 -13.23
CA GLU A 42 1.71 -14.43 -14.61
C GLU A 42 0.19 -14.25 -14.72
N ALA A 43 -0.33 -13.12 -14.25
CA ALA A 43 -1.68 -12.68 -14.62
C ALA A 43 -1.94 -11.19 -14.38
N HIS A 44 -0.95 -10.30 -14.29
CA HIS A 44 -1.23 -8.86 -14.24
C HIS A 44 -0.18 -8.07 -15.04
N GLY A 45 -0.63 -7.19 -15.92
CA GLY A 45 0.13 -6.58 -17.00
C GLY A 45 1.29 -5.70 -16.52
N GLY A 46 2.50 -6.26 -16.49
CA GLY A 46 3.75 -5.51 -16.36
C GLY A 46 3.94 -4.68 -15.07
N PRO A 47 5.13 -4.09 -14.88
CA PRO A 47 5.44 -3.28 -13.71
C PRO A 47 4.66 -1.96 -13.70
N VAL A 48 3.72 -1.81 -12.76
CA VAL A 48 3.00 -0.56 -12.46
C VAL A 48 3.89 0.44 -11.72
N ARG A 49 3.82 1.73 -12.07
CA ARG A 49 4.47 2.81 -11.30
C ARG A 49 3.53 3.32 -10.22
N VAL A 50 3.91 3.12 -8.97
CA VAL A 50 3.13 3.47 -7.78
C VAL A 50 3.80 4.62 -7.04
N LEU A 51 3.00 5.61 -6.63
CA LEU A 51 3.43 6.64 -5.67
C LEU A 51 2.65 6.43 -4.37
N VAL A 52 3.36 6.12 -3.30
CA VAL A 52 2.82 5.99 -1.94
C VAL A 52 2.95 7.33 -1.23
N VAL A 53 1.88 7.79 -0.58
CA VAL A 53 1.85 9.03 0.19
C VAL A 53 1.38 8.73 1.60
N ASP A 54 2.29 8.82 2.56
CA ASP A 54 2.06 8.51 3.97
C ASP A 54 3.08 9.26 4.83
N ASP A 55 2.64 9.99 5.86
CA ASP A 55 3.50 10.76 6.75
C ASP A 55 4.29 9.88 7.71
N ASN A 56 3.84 8.64 7.92
CA ASN A 56 4.59 7.66 8.67
C ASN A 56 5.62 6.96 7.76
N ALA A 57 6.88 7.37 7.91
CA ALA A 57 7.99 6.86 7.12
C ALA A 57 8.12 5.32 7.18
N ASP A 58 7.91 4.70 8.35
CA ASP A 58 8.02 3.25 8.52
C ASP A 58 6.91 2.51 7.74
N VAL A 59 5.69 3.05 7.75
CA VAL A 59 4.55 2.51 6.99
C VAL A 59 4.79 2.65 5.48
N ALA A 60 5.25 3.83 5.07
CA ALA A 60 5.52 4.13 3.66
C ALA A 60 6.63 3.23 3.10
N GLU A 61 7.72 3.06 3.84
CA GLU A 61 8.87 2.24 3.45
C GLU A 61 8.51 0.74 3.44
N GLY A 62 7.79 0.26 4.46
CA GLY A 62 7.31 -1.13 4.48
C GLY A 62 6.41 -1.45 3.29
N LEU A 63 5.52 -0.52 2.91
CA LEU A 63 4.68 -0.68 1.73
C LEU A 63 5.49 -0.61 0.43
N MET A 64 6.46 0.29 0.34
CA MET A 64 7.39 0.38 -0.80
C MET A 64 8.09 -0.95 -1.03
N MET A 65 8.73 -1.51 0.01
CA MET A 65 9.41 -2.80 -0.06
C MET A 65 8.49 -3.94 -0.50
N LEU A 66 7.26 -3.98 0.04
CA LEU A 66 6.26 -4.98 -0.35
C LEU A 66 5.91 -4.88 -1.84
N LEU A 67 5.63 -3.68 -2.33
CA LEU A 67 5.21 -3.46 -3.71
C LEU A 67 6.36 -3.67 -4.71
N GLU A 68 7.59 -3.32 -4.34
CA GLU A 68 8.79 -3.64 -5.13
C GLU A 68 9.06 -5.14 -5.20
N LEU A 69 8.84 -5.88 -4.10
CA LEU A 69 8.92 -7.35 -4.08
C LEU A 69 7.90 -7.98 -5.04
N LEU A 70 6.74 -7.36 -5.23
CA LEU A 70 5.72 -7.76 -6.21
C LEU A 70 6.07 -7.34 -7.65
N GLY A 71 7.21 -6.69 -7.89
CA GLY A 71 7.70 -6.32 -9.21
C GLY A 71 7.25 -4.93 -9.69
N HIS A 72 6.74 -4.06 -8.81
CA HIS A 72 6.32 -2.70 -9.17
C HIS A 72 7.43 -1.68 -8.95
N ARG A 73 7.30 -0.51 -9.57
CA ARG A 73 8.22 0.63 -9.35
C ARG A 73 7.56 1.59 -8.38
N VAL A 74 8.17 1.81 -7.23
CA VAL A 74 7.52 2.58 -6.17
C VAL A 74 8.32 3.84 -5.87
N ARG A 75 7.62 4.95 -5.63
CA ARG A 75 8.17 6.15 -5.00
C ARG A 75 7.35 6.47 -3.78
N VAL A 76 7.98 7.13 -2.81
CA VAL A 76 7.34 7.56 -1.57
C VAL A 76 7.36 9.08 -1.50
N ALA A 77 6.28 9.66 -0.98
CA ALA A 77 6.21 11.04 -0.50
C ALA A 77 5.61 11.04 0.91
N HIS A 78 6.08 11.96 1.76
CA HIS A 78 5.68 12.01 3.18
C HIS A 78 4.71 13.14 3.51
N ASP A 79 4.37 13.95 2.52
CA ASP A 79 3.40 15.03 2.64
C ASP A 79 2.75 15.32 1.28
N GLY A 80 1.68 16.11 1.30
CA GLY A 80 0.91 16.40 0.10
C GLY A 80 1.66 17.25 -0.94
N LEU A 81 2.57 18.14 -0.53
CA LEU A 81 3.34 18.95 -1.49
C LEU A 81 4.37 18.10 -2.22
N ALA A 82 5.14 17.30 -1.48
CA ALA A 82 6.08 16.32 -2.00
C ALA A 82 5.36 15.30 -2.89
N ALA A 83 4.13 14.90 -2.55
CA ALA A 83 3.32 14.02 -3.39
C ALA A 83 2.98 14.65 -4.74
N LEU A 84 2.59 15.92 -4.77
CA LEU A 84 2.25 16.62 -6.02
C LEU A 84 3.49 16.84 -6.90
N GLU A 85 4.63 17.18 -6.31
CA GLU A 85 5.91 17.29 -7.03
C GLU A 85 6.37 15.94 -7.59
N ALA A 86 6.30 14.89 -6.77
CA ALA A 86 6.62 13.54 -7.19
C ALA A 86 5.69 13.08 -8.32
N ALA A 87 4.38 13.27 -8.20
CA ALA A 87 3.41 12.89 -9.22
C ALA A 87 3.69 13.58 -10.57
N ARG A 88 4.02 14.88 -10.54
CA ARG A 88 4.35 15.66 -11.75
C ARG A 88 5.65 15.21 -12.41
N THR A 89 6.60 14.68 -11.64
CA THR A 89 7.92 14.27 -12.16
C THR A 89 7.98 12.81 -12.60
N SER A 90 7.31 11.89 -11.88
CA SER A 90 7.31 10.46 -12.22
C SER A 90 6.13 10.01 -13.09
N ALA A 91 5.07 10.82 -13.18
CA ALA A 91 3.82 10.49 -13.86
C ALA A 91 3.34 9.06 -13.50
N PRO A 92 3.04 8.78 -12.22
CA PRO A 92 2.71 7.44 -11.75
C PRO A 92 1.44 6.91 -12.41
N ASP A 93 1.29 5.59 -12.48
CA ASP A 93 0.06 4.96 -12.95
C ASP A 93 -0.99 4.88 -11.83
N LEU A 94 -0.51 4.75 -10.58
CA LEU A 94 -1.31 4.61 -9.37
C LEU A 94 -0.72 5.47 -8.25
N MET A 95 -1.58 6.19 -7.53
CA MET A 95 -1.25 6.86 -6.27
C MET A 95 -2.04 6.22 -5.13
N LEU A 96 -1.32 5.79 -4.08
CA LEU A 96 -1.89 5.32 -2.83
C LEU A 96 -1.70 6.44 -1.80
N VAL A 97 -2.78 7.10 -1.40
CA VAL A 97 -2.71 8.32 -0.58
C VAL A 97 -3.39 8.10 0.76
N ASP A 98 -2.67 8.25 1.85
CA ASP A 98 -3.29 8.28 3.17
C ASP A 98 -4.22 9.50 3.31
N ILE A 99 -5.44 9.25 3.78
CA ILE A 99 -6.39 10.33 4.12
C ILE A 99 -6.00 10.96 5.46
N GLY A 100 -5.36 10.20 6.36
CA GLY A 100 -5.04 10.62 7.72
C GLY A 100 -3.85 11.59 7.87
N LEU A 101 -3.32 12.13 6.77
CA LEU A 101 -2.13 12.99 6.80
C LEU A 101 -2.34 14.22 7.71
N PRO A 102 -1.38 14.55 8.60
CA PRO A 102 -1.41 15.77 9.37
C PRO A 102 -1.12 16.99 8.47
N GLY A 103 -1.91 18.05 8.64
CA GLY A 103 -1.67 19.36 8.02
C GLY A 103 -2.34 19.54 6.64
N MET A 104 -1.95 18.75 5.63
CA MET A 104 -2.60 18.77 4.30
C MET A 104 -3.51 17.57 4.16
N ASP A 105 -4.78 17.83 3.92
CA ASP A 105 -5.80 16.79 3.85
C ASP A 105 -5.55 15.92 2.59
N GLY A 106 -5.51 14.59 2.71
CA GLY A 106 -5.34 13.70 1.55
C GLY A 106 -6.38 13.96 0.44
N TYR A 107 -7.53 14.55 0.80
CA TYR A 107 -8.53 15.06 -0.14
C TYR A 107 -8.05 16.25 -0.99
N GLU A 108 -7.19 17.14 -0.48
CA GLU A 108 -6.60 18.24 -1.24
C GLU A 108 -5.57 17.77 -2.28
N VAL A 109 -4.81 16.73 -1.95
CA VAL A 109 -3.93 16.06 -2.92
C VAL A 109 -4.76 15.52 -4.07
N ALA A 110 -5.85 14.81 -3.78
CA ALA A 110 -6.74 14.28 -4.81
C ALA A 110 -7.33 15.39 -5.69
N ARG A 111 -7.86 16.46 -5.10
CA ARG A 111 -8.38 17.62 -5.84
C ARG A 111 -7.32 18.25 -6.75
N SER A 112 -6.10 18.43 -6.25
CA SER A 112 -5.00 19.02 -7.01
C SER A 112 -4.56 18.12 -8.17
N VAL A 113 -4.50 16.81 -7.96
CA VAL A 113 -4.21 15.83 -9.01
C VAL A 113 -5.27 15.88 -10.10
N ARG A 114 -6.56 15.98 -9.75
CA ARG A 114 -7.65 16.06 -10.74
C ARG A 114 -7.69 17.37 -11.52
N GLN A 115 -7.16 18.46 -10.97
CA GLN A 115 -7.01 19.74 -11.66
C GLN A 115 -5.81 19.76 -12.61
N ASP A 116 -4.79 18.91 -12.41
CA ASP A 116 -3.63 18.83 -13.31
C ASP A 116 -3.93 17.94 -14.52
N SER A 117 -4.02 18.55 -15.70
CA SER A 117 -4.28 17.85 -16.96
C SER A 117 -3.29 16.71 -17.27
N ARG A 118 -2.05 16.81 -16.77
CA ARG A 118 -1.01 15.79 -16.96
C ARG A 118 -1.23 14.54 -16.12
N LEU A 119 -2.05 14.64 -15.06
CA LEU A 119 -2.31 13.56 -14.11
C LEU A 119 -3.72 12.96 -14.26
N LYS A 120 -4.47 13.31 -15.31
CA LYS A 120 -5.83 12.79 -15.55
C LYS A 120 -5.91 11.26 -15.67
N GLY A 121 -4.84 10.62 -16.13
CA GLY A 121 -4.77 9.16 -16.26
C GLY A 121 -4.34 8.43 -14.97
N VAL A 122 -3.97 9.16 -13.92
CA VAL A 122 -3.51 8.58 -12.66
C VAL A 122 -4.69 8.01 -11.91
N VAL A 123 -4.58 6.74 -11.51
CA VAL A 123 -5.54 6.14 -10.58
C VAL A 123 -5.22 6.64 -9.17
N LEU A 124 -6.19 7.25 -8.50
CA LEU A 124 -6.07 7.69 -7.11
C LEU A 124 -6.82 6.72 -6.21
N VAL A 125 -6.12 6.11 -5.26
CA VAL A 125 -6.72 5.24 -4.24
C VAL A 125 -6.43 5.79 -2.85
N ALA A 126 -7.48 6.00 -2.08
CA ALA A 126 -7.35 6.42 -0.70
C ALA A 126 -6.93 5.24 0.19
N LEU A 127 -5.96 5.43 1.07
CA LEU A 127 -5.69 4.57 2.21
C LEU A 127 -6.33 5.20 3.44
N THR A 128 -7.17 4.45 4.15
CA THR A 128 -7.92 4.97 5.30
C THR A 128 -7.81 4.02 6.49
N GLY A 129 -7.63 4.56 7.70
CA GLY A 129 -7.71 3.80 8.95
C GLY A 129 -9.16 3.52 9.42
N TYR A 130 -10.15 4.25 8.88
CA TYR A 130 -11.55 4.16 9.29
C TYR A 130 -12.46 4.03 8.06
N GLY A 131 -13.04 2.85 7.85
CA GLY A 131 -13.91 2.55 6.70
C GLY A 131 -15.34 3.11 6.80
N ARG A 132 -15.55 4.24 7.48
CA ARG A 132 -16.89 4.83 7.66
C ARG A 132 -17.45 5.32 6.33
N ASP A 133 -18.76 5.24 6.15
CA ASP A 133 -19.39 5.62 4.87
C ASP A 133 -19.23 7.10 4.54
N GLU A 134 -19.09 7.96 5.56
CA GLU A 134 -18.81 9.38 5.37
C GLU A 134 -17.42 9.63 4.75
N ASP A 135 -16.41 8.87 5.17
CA ASP A 135 -15.04 8.99 4.64
C ASP A 135 -14.97 8.52 3.18
N LYS A 136 -15.70 7.45 2.84
CA LYS A 136 -15.85 7.01 1.44
C LYS A 136 -16.50 8.09 0.59
N ARG A 137 -17.56 8.74 1.10
CA ARG A 137 -18.26 9.82 0.37
C ARG A 137 -17.32 11.00 0.12
N LYS A 138 -16.58 11.44 1.15
CA LYS A 138 -15.58 12.52 1.03
C LYS A 138 -14.46 12.16 0.05
N ALA A 139 -13.99 10.92 0.06
CA ALA A 139 -12.97 10.45 -0.88
C ALA A 139 -13.45 10.54 -2.34
N ILE A 140 -14.66 10.06 -2.62
CA ILE A 140 -15.25 10.14 -3.96
C ILE A 140 -15.43 11.60 -4.38
N GLU A 141 -15.93 12.47 -3.49
CA GLU A 141 -16.10 13.90 -3.76
C GLU A 141 -14.78 14.64 -4.01
N ALA A 142 -13.69 14.20 -3.37
CA ALA A 142 -12.35 14.73 -3.60
C ALA A 142 -11.73 14.24 -4.93
N GLY A 143 -12.30 13.19 -5.53
CA GLY A 143 -11.89 12.65 -6.82
C GLY A 143 -11.07 11.35 -6.76
N PHE A 144 -11.09 10.63 -5.64
CA PHE A 144 -10.53 9.28 -5.56
C PHE A 144 -11.35 8.29 -6.41
N ASP A 145 -10.66 7.32 -7.03
CA ASP A 145 -11.26 6.27 -7.86
C ASP A 145 -11.67 5.01 -7.07
N ASP A 146 -11.06 4.83 -5.89
CA ASP A 146 -11.28 3.72 -4.98
C ASP A 146 -10.73 4.07 -3.58
N HIS A 147 -11.04 3.24 -2.59
CA HIS A 147 -10.48 3.33 -1.25
C HIS A 147 -10.13 1.94 -0.71
N LEU A 148 -9.09 1.88 0.10
CA LEU A 148 -8.63 0.69 0.81
C LEU A 148 -8.47 1.01 2.29
N VAL A 149 -8.81 0.03 3.13
CA VAL A 149 -8.66 0.16 4.57
C VAL A 149 -7.27 -0.35 4.95
N LYS A 150 -6.54 0.40 5.79
CA LYS A 150 -5.26 -0.04 6.36
C LYS A 150 -5.48 -1.23 7.31
N PRO A 151 -4.56 -2.21 7.37
CA PRO A 151 -3.31 -2.29 6.62
C PRO A 151 -3.54 -2.75 5.17
N LEU A 152 -2.78 -2.17 4.23
CA LEU A 152 -2.74 -2.67 2.86
C LEU A 152 -2.02 -4.03 2.86
N THR A 153 -2.66 -5.04 2.28
CA THR A 153 -2.12 -6.41 2.17
C THR A 153 -1.87 -6.76 0.71
N VAL A 154 -1.02 -7.76 0.47
CA VAL A 154 -0.76 -8.28 -0.89
C VAL A 154 -2.06 -8.65 -1.60
N GLU A 155 -2.97 -9.34 -0.90
CA GLU A 155 -4.25 -9.77 -1.46
C GLU A 155 -5.14 -8.58 -1.83
N THR A 156 -5.23 -7.56 -0.97
CA THR A 156 -6.07 -6.38 -1.25
C THR A 156 -5.48 -5.52 -2.37
N PHE A 157 -4.16 -5.44 -2.47
CA PHE A 157 -3.47 -4.77 -3.57
C PHE A 157 -3.63 -5.51 -4.90
N GLN A 158 -3.49 -6.85 -4.94
CA GLN A 158 -3.73 -7.64 -6.15
C GLN A 158 -5.18 -7.51 -6.63
N LYS A 159 -6.15 -7.53 -5.71
CA LYS A 159 -7.56 -7.26 -6.04
C LYS A 159 -7.76 -5.87 -6.61
N LEU A 160 -7.05 -4.86 -6.11
CA LEU A 160 -7.07 -3.51 -6.69
C LEU A 160 -6.56 -3.55 -8.13
N LEU A 161 -5.38 -4.13 -8.38
CA LEU A 161 -4.81 -4.23 -9.72
C LEU A 161 -5.75 -4.92 -10.71
N GLY A 162 -6.35 -6.06 -10.33
CA GLY A 162 -7.33 -6.74 -11.18
C GLY A 162 -8.54 -5.86 -11.52
N ARG A 163 -9.01 -4.99 -10.60
CA ARG A 163 -10.07 -4.01 -10.90
C ARG A 163 -9.59 -2.93 -11.88
N LEU A 164 -8.34 -2.49 -11.78
CA LEU A 164 -7.78 -1.47 -12.67
C LEU A 164 -7.58 -2.00 -14.09
N GLU A 165 -7.18 -3.26 -14.24
CA GLU A 165 -7.06 -3.92 -15.54
C GLU A 165 -8.42 -4.08 -16.24
N GLN A 166 -9.45 -4.47 -15.50
CA GLN A 166 -10.81 -4.55 -16.04
C GLN A 166 -11.34 -3.19 -16.52
N ARG A 167 -10.96 -2.09 -15.85
CA ARG A 167 -11.31 -0.72 -16.25
C ARG A 167 -10.54 -0.24 -17.49
N ARG A 168 -9.33 -0.75 -17.72
CA ARG A 168 -8.53 -0.44 -18.92
C ARG A 168 -9.05 -1.16 -20.18
N GLY A 169 -9.95 -2.13 -20.03
CA GLY A 169 -10.40 -3.00 -21.11
C GLY A 169 -9.27 -3.89 -21.63
N PRO A 170 -9.55 -4.93 -22.44
CA PRO A 170 -8.50 -5.67 -23.12
C PRO A 170 -7.75 -4.71 -24.05
N SER A 171 -6.62 -4.18 -23.58
CA SER A 171 -5.68 -3.48 -24.44
C SER A 171 -5.28 -4.46 -25.54
N GLY A 172 -5.59 -4.09 -26.79
CA GLY A 172 -5.48 -4.97 -27.94
C GLY A 172 -4.13 -5.67 -28.01
N ALA A 173 -4.15 -7.00 -27.85
CA ALA A 173 -3.19 -7.86 -28.50
C ALA A 173 -3.39 -7.67 -30.01
N THR A 174 -2.61 -6.78 -30.60
CA THR A 174 -2.50 -6.61 -32.05
C THR A 174 -1.05 -6.32 -32.36
N GLY A 175 -0.40 -7.26 -33.03
CA GLY A 175 0.97 -7.15 -33.53
C GLY A 175 1.75 -8.43 -33.34
#